data_AF-A0A964RAM4-F1
#
_entry.id   AF-A0A964RAM4-F1
#
_cell.length_a   1.000
_cell.length_b   1.000
_cell.length_c   1.000
_cell.angle_alpha   90.00
_cell.angle_beta   90.00
_cell.angle_gamma   90.00
#
_symmetry.space_group_name_H-M   'P 1'
#
loop_
_entity.id
_entity.type
_entity.pdbx_description
1 polymer ?
#
loop_
_entity_poly.entity_id
_entity_poly.type
_entity_poly.pdbx_seq_one_letter_code
_entity_poly.pdbx_strand_id
1 'polypeptide(L)'
;MSGMETAARDMLRGKTVPTGPVRLTPTQKMAALLVLLGEESASILIKSLDDNERELVSSEMVNLPLMTVEQQTSVLKEFTEMAIQANSGVSGSVEYTRMVLEKAVGLFKAAEVIGRVGTRRTSVAAMQQIIDLDATSICNLLKEEQPQTVALVVSYLTAQKGSEVLKSLPESLQEQVIERLATLASTPIEVVETVGEVLSKKIGRKVTKALNQTGGIKAAAATLNAMDKT
;
A
#
# COMPACT_ATOMS: atom_id res chain seq x y z
N MET A 1 40.29 17.41 23.20
CA MET A 1 40.11 18.47 22.19
C MET A 1 41.17 18.46 21.08
N SER A 2 42.24 17.65 21.17
CA SER A 2 43.35 17.63 20.20
C SER A 2 43.07 16.97 18.84
N GLY A 3 42.00 16.16 18.69
CA GLY A 3 41.73 15.41 17.45
C GLY A 3 40.97 16.20 16.37
N MET A 4 40.25 17.26 16.75
CA MET A 4 39.50 18.11 15.82
C MET A 4 40.41 19.12 15.10
N GLU A 5 41.49 19.57 15.75
CA GLU A 5 42.50 20.44 15.13
C GLU A 5 43.36 19.69 14.10
N THR A 6 43.59 18.38 14.29
CA THR A 6 44.32 17.55 13.33
C THR A 6 43.52 17.35 12.05
N ALA A 7 42.19 17.15 12.16
CA ALA A 7 41.30 17.07 11.01
C ALA A 7 41.23 18.39 10.22
N ALA A 8 41.18 19.53 10.91
CA ALA A 8 41.18 20.85 10.26
C ALA A 8 42.52 21.18 9.57
N ARG A 9 43.64 20.69 10.10
CA ARG A 9 44.97 20.86 9.48
C ARG A 9 45.16 20.05 8.21
N ASP A 10 44.56 18.87 8.12
CA ASP A 10 44.62 18.04 6.91
C ASP A 10 43.70 18.57 5.78
N MET A 11 42.64 19.32 6.11
CA MET A 11 41.80 19.99 5.10
C MET A 11 42.53 21.16 4.39
N LEU A 12 43.56 21.74 5.01
CA LEU A 12 44.37 22.83 4.42
C LEU A 12 45.52 22.31 3.54
N ARG A 13 45.78 21.00 3.50
CA ARG A 13 46.82 20.38 2.67
C ARG A 13 46.23 19.72 1.42
N GLY A 14 45.58 20.52 0.57
CA GLY A 14 45.58 20.32 -0.89
C GLY A 14 45.27 18.94 -1.48
N LYS A 15 44.62 18.01 -0.77
CA LYS A 15 44.03 16.83 -1.40
C LYS A 15 42.68 17.26 -1.95
N THR A 16 42.71 17.88 -3.12
CA THR A 16 41.52 18.22 -3.88
C THR A 16 40.68 16.96 -4.06
N VAL A 17 39.47 16.94 -3.51
CA VAL A 17 38.47 15.92 -3.87
C VAL A 17 38.30 16.01 -5.38
N PRO A 18 38.49 14.92 -6.16
CA PRO A 18 38.37 14.99 -7.60
C PRO A 18 36.94 15.41 -7.99
N THR A 19 36.78 16.63 -8.50
CA THR A 19 35.50 17.22 -8.94
C THR A 19 35.12 16.81 -10.37
N GLY A 20 35.62 15.66 -10.84
CA GLY A 20 35.26 15.06 -12.11
C GLY A 20 34.45 13.77 -11.94
N PRO A 21 33.78 13.28 -12.99
CA PRO A 21 33.12 11.98 -12.93
C PRO A 21 34.19 10.89 -12.77
N VAL A 22 34.42 10.45 -11.54
CA VAL A 22 35.29 9.32 -11.25
C VAL A 22 34.61 8.09 -11.82
N ARG A 23 35.11 7.60 -12.96
CA ARG A 23 34.71 6.31 -13.52
C ARG A 23 35.36 5.22 -12.67
N LEU A 24 34.66 4.83 -11.61
CA LEU A 24 35.04 3.68 -10.80
C LEU A 24 34.96 2.41 -11.67
N THR A 25 35.95 1.53 -11.53
CA THR A 25 35.90 0.19 -12.10
C THR A 25 34.79 -0.63 -11.42
N PRO A 26 34.30 -1.75 -12.01
CA PRO A 26 33.30 -2.59 -11.36
C PRO A 26 33.69 -3.03 -9.95
N THR A 27 34.96 -3.41 -9.74
CA THR A 27 35.50 -3.80 -8.43
C THR A 27 35.51 -2.63 -7.45
N GLN A 28 35.88 -1.43 -7.91
CA GLN A 28 35.82 -0.22 -7.08
C GLN A 28 34.39 0.18 -6.72
N LYS A 29 33.44 -0.01 -7.64
CA LYS A 29 32.01 0.23 -7.36
C LYS A 29 31.47 -0.77 -6.34
N MET A 30 31.88 -2.04 -6.42
CA MET A 30 31.54 -3.06 -5.42
C MET A 30 32.11 -2.67 -4.05
N ALA A 31 33.40 -2.31 -3.99
CA ALA A 31 34.04 -1.85 -2.76
C ALA A 31 33.34 -0.61 -2.18
N ALA A 32 33.01 0.37 -3.02
CA ALA A 32 32.25 1.56 -2.63
C ALA A 32 30.87 1.21 -2.08
N LEU A 33 30.14 0.30 -2.73
CA LEU A 33 28.83 -0.16 -2.25
C LEU A 33 28.95 -0.80 -0.86
N LEU A 34 29.92 -1.69 -0.65
CA LEU A 34 30.12 -2.36 0.63
C LEU A 34 30.43 -1.36 1.75
N VAL A 35 31.28 -0.37 1.48
CA VAL A 35 31.57 0.70 2.45
C VAL A 35 30.31 1.52 2.77
N LEU A 36 29.49 1.83 1.75
CA LEU A 36 28.24 2.58 1.93
C LEU A 36 27.16 1.82 2.71
N LEU A 37 27.12 0.49 2.60
CA LEU A 37 26.16 -0.37 3.31
C LEU A 37 26.52 -0.61 4.79
N GLY A 38 27.75 -0.27 5.19
CA GLY A 38 28.25 -0.46 6.55
C GLY A 38 28.69 -1.89 6.87
N GLU A 39 29.36 -2.06 8.01
CA GLU A 39 30.08 -3.28 8.39
C GLU A 39 29.20 -4.53 8.40
N GLU A 40 28.01 -4.47 9.02
CA GLU A 40 27.12 -5.63 9.15
C GLU A 40 26.71 -6.20 7.79
N SER A 41 26.16 -5.34 6.92
CA SER A 41 25.69 -5.71 5.58
C SER A 41 26.86 -6.14 4.68
N ALA A 42 27.97 -5.42 4.73
CA ALA A 42 29.15 -5.73 3.94
C ALA A 42 29.73 -7.11 4.30
N SER A 43 29.75 -7.46 5.59
CA SER A 43 30.28 -8.74 6.06
C SER A 43 29.52 -9.94 5.52
N ILE A 44 28.21 -9.81 5.30
CA ILE A 44 27.36 -10.87 4.73
C ILE A 44 27.71 -11.08 3.25
N LEU A 45 27.85 -9.99 2.49
CA LEU A 45 28.16 -10.03 1.07
C LEU A 45 29.59 -10.52 0.81
N ILE A 46 30.57 -10.06 1.58
CA ILE A 46 31.98 -10.48 1.50
C ILE A 46 32.14 -12.00 1.73
N LYS A 47 31.33 -12.59 2.61
CA LYS A 47 31.34 -14.04 2.87
C LYS A 47 30.83 -14.87 1.68
N SER A 48 30.04 -14.27 0.79
CA SER A 48 29.47 -14.95 -0.38
C SER A 48 30.40 -14.93 -1.60
N LEU A 49 31.43 -14.08 -1.59
CA LEU A 49 32.45 -14.00 -2.64
C LEU A 49 33.46 -15.15 -2.51
N ASP A 50 34.03 -15.57 -3.65
CA ASP A 50 35.17 -16.48 -3.65
C ASP A 50 36.44 -15.80 -3.07
N ASP A 51 37.49 -16.59 -2.82
CA ASP A 51 38.68 -16.06 -2.15
C ASP A 51 39.43 -15.00 -2.98
N ASN A 52 39.43 -15.12 -4.31
CA ASN A 52 40.10 -14.16 -5.20
C ASN A 52 39.30 -12.84 -5.28
N GLU A 53 37.98 -12.93 -5.45
CA GLU A 53 37.08 -11.78 -5.45
C GLU A 53 37.11 -11.05 -4.12
N ARG A 54 37.13 -11.81 -3.00
CA ARG A 54 37.22 -11.25 -1.67
C ARG A 54 38.49 -10.44 -1.48
N GLU A 55 39.64 -10.95 -1.91
CA GLU A 55 40.92 -10.25 -1.81
C GLU A 55 40.93 -8.97 -2.66
N LEU A 56 40.47 -9.06 -3.92
CA LEU A 56 40.39 -7.91 -4.83
C LEU A 56 39.48 -6.81 -4.28
N VAL A 57 38.27 -7.16 -3.85
CA VAL A 57 37.31 -6.20 -3.32
C VAL A 57 37.81 -5.60 -2.01
N SER A 58 38.41 -6.40 -1.12
CA SER A 58 38.98 -5.90 0.14
C SER A 58 40.12 -4.92 -0.10
N SER A 59 40.98 -5.18 -1.09
CA SER A 59 42.04 -4.26 -1.49
C SER A 59 41.49 -2.91 -1.95
N GLU A 60 40.45 -2.91 -2.78
CA GLU A 60 39.81 -1.67 -3.23
C GLU A 60 39.08 -0.94 -2.10
N MET A 61 38.50 -1.66 -1.12
CA MET A 61 37.88 -1.04 0.06
C MET A 61 38.88 -0.24 0.90
N VAL A 62 40.11 -0.75 1.05
CA VAL A 62 41.19 -0.05 1.76
C VAL A 62 41.69 1.17 0.98
N ASN A 63 41.76 1.06 -0.33
CA ASN A 63 42.32 2.09 -1.21
C ASN A 63 41.26 3.08 -1.75
N LEU A 64 40.01 2.99 -1.29
CA LEU A 64 38.92 3.79 -1.81
C LEU A 64 39.14 5.29 -1.48
N PRO A 65 39.15 6.20 -2.48
CA PRO A 65 39.28 7.62 -2.22
C PRO A 65 38.00 8.17 -1.56
N LEU A 66 38.11 9.33 -0.91
CA LEU A 66 36.94 10.03 -0.37
C LEU A 66 35.97 10.37 -1.51
N MET A 67 34.73 9.92 -1.40
CA MET A 67 33.71 10.07 -2.44
C MET A 67 32.79 11.27 -2.18
N THR A 68 32.42 12.00 -3.24
CA THR A 68 31.38 13.02 -3.16
C THR A 68 30.00 12.41 -2.99
N VAL A 69 29.04 13.20 -2.50
CA VAL A 69 27.63 12.75 -2.38
C VAL A 69 27.06 12.34 -3.74
N GLU A 70 27.42 13.02 -4.83
CA GLU A 70 26.96 12.62 -6.17
C GLU A 70 27.50 11.25 -6.57
N GLN A 71 28.78 10.98 -6.29
CA GLN A 71 29.41 9.68 -6.59
C GLN A 71 28.77 8.55 -5.79
N GLN A 72 28.52 8.76 -4.49
CA GLN A 72 27.84 7.78 -3.65
C GLN A 72 26.42 7.50 -4.17
N THR A 73 25.68 8.55 -4.50
CA THR A 73 24.32 8.45 -5.05
C THR A 73 24.31 7.71 -6.39
N SER A 74 25.29 7.98 -7.26
CA SER A 74 25.43 7.30 -8.55
C SER A 74 25.67 5.80 -8.39
N VAL A 75 26.55 5.40 -7.47
CA VAL A 75 26.83 3.98 -7.19
C VAL A 75 25.56 3.28 -6.67
N LEU A 76 24.87 3.86 -5.68
CA LEU A 76 23.64 3.29 -5.13
C LEU A 76 22.54 3.15 -6.20
N LYS A 77 22.37 4.15 -7.05
CA LYS A 77 21.38 4.14 -8.12
C LYS A 77 21.65 3.00 -9.12
N GLU A 78 22.89 2.86 -9.58
CA GLU A 78 23.28 1.82 -10.54
C GLU A 78 23.03 0.41 -9.97
N PHE A 79 23.43 0.15 -8.72
CA PHE A 79 23.17 -1.14 -8.07
C PHE A 79 21.68 -1.38 -7.80
N THR A 80 20.91 -0.34 -7.50
CA THR A 80 19.45 -0.45 -7.35
C THR A 80 18.80 -0.84 -8.67
N GLU A 81 19.18 -0.20 -9.78
CA GLU A 81 18.68 -0.53 -11.11
C GLU A 81 19.05 -1.97 -11.53
N MET A 82 20.29 -2.39 -11.27
CA MET A 82 20.73 -3.77 -11.50
C MET A 82 19.94 -4.77 -10.65
N ALA A 83 19.69 -4.46 -9.37
CA ALA A 83 18.90 -5.30 -8.48
C ALA A 83 17.45 -5.43 -8.97
N ILE A 84 16.84 -4.34 -9.45
CA ILE A 84 15.48 -4.36 -10.02
C ILE A 84 15.43 -5.22 -11.29
N GLN A 85 16.42 -5.10 -12.18
CA GLN A 85 16.48 -5.85 -13.44
C GLN A 85 16.74 -7.35 -13.22
N ALA A 86 17.70 -7.68 -12.33
CA ALA A 86 18.01 -9.05 -11.97
C ALA A 86 16.83 -9.73 -11.26
N ASN A 87 16.00 -8.95 -10.58
CA ASN A 87 14.88 -9.41 -9.78
C ASN A 87 13.52 -9.16 -10.47
N SER A 88 13.46 -9.35 -11.79
CA SER A 88 12.29 -9.13 -12.67
C SER A 88 10.98 -9.83 -12.25
N GLY A 89 10.99 -10.65 -11.19
CA GLY A 89 9.83 -11.26 -10.55
C GLY A 89 9.38 -10.66 -9.20
N VAL A 90 10.15 -9.75 -8.57
CA VAL A 90 9.77 -9.14 -7.29
C VAL A 90 9.03 -7.84 -7.55
N SER A 91 7.79 -7.99 -8.00
CA SER A 91 6.77 -7.06 -7.52
C SER A 91 6.69 -7.23 -6.01
N GLY A 92 6.60 -6.12 -5.26
CA GLY A 92 6.41 -6.12 -3.81
C GLY A 92 5.13 -6.85 -3.41
N SER A 93 5.22 -8.18 -3.36
CA SER A 93 4.12 -9.05 -2.97
C SER A 93 3.92 -8.90 -1.47
N VAL A 94 2.70 -9.16 -1.03
CA VAL A 94 2.35 -9.20 0.38
C VAL A 94 3.25 -10.21 1.12
N GLU A 95 3.66 -11.29 0.45
CA GLU A 95 4.56 -12.31 1.00
C GLU A 95 5.98 -11.78 1.23
N TYR A 96 6.56 -11.09 0.25
CA TYR A 96 7.91 -10.51 0.42
C TYR A 96 7.91 -9.47 1.55
N THR A 97 6.90 -8.60 1.56
CA THR A 97 6.71 -7.60 2.62
C THR A 97 6.51 -8.27 3.98
N ARG A 98 5.82 -9.42 4.01
CA ARG A 98 5.68 -10.25 5.22
C ARG A 98 7.01 -10.73 5.75
N MET A 99 7.79 -11.40 4.92
CA MET A 99 9.09 -11.93 5.32
C MET A 99 10.03 -10.83 5.81
N VAL A 100 10.00 -9.65 5.17
CA VAL A 100 10.80 -8.49 5.60
C VAL A 100 10.35 -7.99 6.98
N LEU A 101 9.04 -7.83 7.19
CA LEU A 101 8.50 -7.38 8.47
C LEU A 101 8.71 -8.41 9.58
N GLU A 102 8.56 -9.70 9.29
CA GLU A 102 8.80 -10.78 10.25
C GLU A 102 10.24 -10.76 10.75
N LYS A 103 11.21 -10.55 9.85
CA LYS A 103 12.63 -10.42 10.20
C LYS A 103 12.94 -9.15 10.99
N ALA A 104 12.25 -8.06 10.70
CA ALA A 104 12.52 -6.76 11.33
C ALA A 104 11.85 -6.57 12.70
N VAL A 105 10.61 -7.05 12.87
CA VAL A 105 9.78 -6.75 14.05
C VAL A 105 9.17 -8.00 14.71
N GLY A 106 9.48 -9.19 14.21
CA GLY A 106 8.96 -10.47 14.71
C GLY A 106 7.56 -10.81 14.16
N LEU A 107 7.22 -12.10 14.24
CA LEU A 107 6.04 -12.69 13.59
C LEU A 107 4.72 -11.96 13.95
N PHE A 108 4.48 -11.72 15.23
CA PHE A 108 3.25 -11.08 15.73
C PHE A 108 3.08 -9.65 15.24
N LYS A 109 4.15 -8.85 15.31
CA LYS A 109 4.12 -7.42 14.94
C LYS A 109 4.08 -7.24 13.43
N ALA A 110 4.73 -8.15 12.69
CA ALA A 110 4.62 -8.23 11.25
C ALA A 110 3.19 -8.52 10.80
N ALA A 111 2.52 -9.51 11.41
CA ALA A 111 1.12 -9.83 11.12
C ALA A 111 0.18 -8.64 11.40
N GLU A 112 0.41 -7.90 12.49
CA GLU A 112 -0.35 -6.67 12.81
C GLU A 112 -0.12 -5.56 11.77
N VAL A 113 1.14 -5.30 11.39
CA VAL A 113 1.48 -4.26 10.40
C VAL A 113 0.94 -4.63 9.02
N ILE A 114 1.08 -5.88 8.60
CA ILE A 114 0.51 -6.38 7.33
C ILE A 114 -1.00 -6.40 7.39
N GLY A 115 -1.60 -6.72 8.54
CA GLY A 115 -3.03 -6.60 8.75
C GLY A 115 -3.51 -5.18 8.44
N ARG A 116 -2.77 -4.16 8.90
CA ARG A 116 -3.05 -2.73 8.66
C ARG A 116 -2.71 -2.22 7.25
N VAL A 117 -1.67 -2.74 6.63
CA VAL A 117 -1.23 -2.35 5.27
C VAL A 117 -2.03 -3.10 4.19
N GLY A 118 -2.32 -4.38 4.42
CA GLY A 118 -3.19 -5.21 3.61
C GLY A 118 -4.64 -4.72 3.59
N THR A 119 -5.13 -4.10 4.68
CA THR A 119 -6.44 -3.41 4.68
C THR A 119 -6.50 -2.14 3.83
N ARG A 120 -5.35 -1.60 3.37
CA ARG A 120 -5.33 -0.45 2.43
C ARG A 120 -5.40 -0.85 0.96
N ARG A 121 -5.34 -2.15 0.63
CA ARG A 121 -5.93 -2.70 -0.59
C ARG A 121 -7.19 -3.44 -0.18
N THR A 122 -8.27 -2.70 0.00
CA THR A 122 -9.51 -3.27 0.47
C THR A 122 -10.14 -4.12 -0.64
N SER A 123 -9.81 -5.41 -0.68
CA SER A 123 -10.46 -6.42 -1.50
C SER A 123 -11.92 -6.71 -1.08
N VAL A 124 -12.48 -5.91 -0.17
CA VAL A 124 -13.89 -5.96 0.27
C VAL A 124 -14.43 -4.55 0.65
N ALA A 125 -13.73 -3.42 0.37
CA ALA A 125 -14.18 -2.08 0.85
C ALA A 125 -15.61 -1.77 0.45
N ALA A 126 -15.92 -2.00 -0.82
CA ALA A 126 -17.21 -1.66 -1.37
C ALA A 126 -18.33 -2.52 -0.76
N MET A 127 -18.03 -3.79 -0.44
CA MET A 127 -18.98 -4.66 0.28
C MET A 127 -19.10 -4.26 1.75
N GLN A 128 -18.00 -3.89 2.41
CA GLN A 128 -18.03 -3.40 3.79
C GLN A 128 -18.88 -2.13 3.93
N GLN A 129 -18.76 -1.20 2.97
CA GLN A 129 -19.61 0.00 2.93
C GLN A 129 -21.10 -0.34 2.89
N ILE A 130 -21.49 -1.44 2.24
CA ILE A 130 -22.89 -1.90 2.18
C ILE A 130 -23.29 -2.52 3.53
N ILE A 131 -22.42 -3.36 4.11
CA ILE A 131 -22.66 -4.03 5.39
C ILE A 131 -22.81 -3.01 6.53
N ASP A 132 -22.13 -1.86 6.44
CA ASP A 132 -22.17 -0.81 7.46
C ASP A 132 -23.47 0.02 7.43
N LEU A 133 -24.25 0.00 6.34
CA LEU A 133 -25.53 0.71 6.23
C LEU A 133 -26.59 0.15 7.18
N ASP A 134 -27.58 0.93 7.61
CA ASP A 134 -28.72 0.42 8.35
C ASP A 134 -29.58 -0.55 7.50
N ALA A 135 -30.38 -1.41 8.14
CA ALA A 135 -31.19 -2.43 7.45
C ALA A 135 -32.17 -1.84 6.42
N THR A 136 -32.73 -0.66 6.68
CA THR A 136 -33.65 0.03 5.76
C THR A 136 -32.91 0.49 4.50
N SER A 137 -31.72 1.05 4.65
CA SER A 137 -30.85 1.47 3.56
C SER A 137 -30.40 0.28 2.71
N ILE A 138 -30.04 -0.85 3.34
CA ILE A 138 -29.72 -2.11 2.63
C ILE A 138 -30.93 -2.61 1.86
N CYS A 139 -32.12 -2.66 2.47
CA CYS A 139 -33.34 -3.08 1.80
C CYS A 139 -33.65 -2.23 0.55
N ASN A 140 -33.53 -0.91 0.67
CA ASN A 140 -33.74 0.03 -0.44
C ASN A 140 -32.72 -0.12 -1.58
N LEU A 141 -31.53 -0.63 -1.28
CA LEU A 141 -30.50 -0.96 -2.25
C LEU A 141 -30.83 -2.29 -2.96
N LEU A 142 -31.27 -3.29 -2.20
CA LEU A 142 -31.43 -4.68 -2.67
C LEU A 142 -32.78 -5.00 -3.32
N LYS A 143 -33.82 -4.19 -3.10
CA LYS A 143 -35.18 -4.47 -3.62
C LYS A 143 -35.31 -4.63 -5.14
N GLU A 144 -34.35 -4.09 -5.90
CA GLU A 144 -34.30 -4.16 -7.37
C GLU A 144 -33.21 -5.14 -7.87
N GLU A 145 -32.54 -5.85 -6.96
CA GLU A 145 -31.45 -6.77 -7.29
C GLU A 145 -31.95 -8.20 -7.51
N GLN A 146 -31.14 -8.98 -8.23
CA GLN A 146 -31.42 -10.39 -8.45
C GLN A 146 -31.28 -11.19 -7.15
N PRO A 147 -32.07 -12.27 -6.94
CA PRO A 147 -32.05 -13.07 -5.71
C PRO A 147 -30.66 -13.56 -5.30
N GLN A 148 -29.78 -13.86 -6.26
CA GLN A 148 -28.39 -14.28 -6.01
C GLN A 148 -27.55 -13.18 -5.37
N THR A 149 -27.67 -11.95 -5.87
CA THR A 149 -26.97 -10.77 -5.32
C THR A 149 -27.46 -10.46 -3.91
N VAL A 150 -28.78 -10.54 -3.69
CA VAL A 150 -29.37 -10.33 -2.37
C VAL A 150 -28.89 -11.41 -1.39
N ALA A 151 -28.91 -12.69 -1.79
CA ALA A 151 -28.40 -13.78 -0.96
C ALA A 151 -26.91 -13.60 -0.63
N LEU A 152 -26.09 -13.19 -1.62
CA LEU A 152 -24.68 -12.90 -1.38
C LEU A 152 -24.53 -11.81 -0.33
N VAL A 153 -25.18 -10.65 -0.48
CA VAL A 153 -25.06 -9.55 0.49
C VAL A 153 -25.55 -9.97 1.88
N VAL A 154 -26.71 -10.64 1.96
CA VAL A 154 -27.28 -11.11 3.23
C VAL A 154 -26.37 -12.11 3.94
N SER A 155 -25.61 -12.94 3.20
CA SER A 155 -24.67 -13.90 3.79
C SER A 155 -23.51 -13.25 4.57
N TYR A 156 -23.23 -11.97 4.33
CA TYR A 156 -22.23 -11.18 5.07
C TYR A 156 -22.82 -10.38 6.24
N LEU A 157 -24.14 -10.38 6.43
CA LEU A 157 -24.79 -9.67 7.53
C LEU A 157 -24.87 -10.55 8.79
N THR A 158 -24.97 -9.91 9.95
CA THR A 158 -25.33 -10.62 11.18
C THR A 158 -26.75 -11.17 11.07
N ALA A 159 -27.04 -12.30 11.73
CA ALA A 159 -28.36 -12.95 11.66
C ALA A 159 -29.51 -11.98 11.99
N GLN A 160 -29.31 -11.10 12.97
CA GLN A 160 -30.28 -10.08 13.35
C GLN A 160 -30.56 -9.11 12.19
N LYS A 161 -29.52 -8.49 11.65
CA LYS A 161 -29.62 -7.50 10.56
C LYS A 161 -30.12 -8.13 9.26
N GLY A 162 -29.66 -9.34 8.93
CA GLY A 162 -30.16 -10.12 7.81
C GLY A 162 -31.65 -10.41 7.92
N SER A 163 -32.15 -10.75 9.13
CA SER A 163 -33.58 -10.96 9.35
C SER A 163 -34.42 -9.70 9.13
N GLU A 164 -33.92 -8.53 9.53
CA GLU A 164 -34.59 -7.24 9.34
C GLU A 164 -34.66 -6.87 7.85
N VAL A 165 -33.56 -7.09 7.12
CA VAL A 165 -33.52 -6.90 5.67
C VAL A 165 -34.50 -7.84 4.98
N LEU A 166 -34.46 -9.14 5.26
CA LEU A 166 -35.32 -10.13 4.62
C LEU A 166 -36.81 -9.88 4.85
N LYS A 167 -37.22 -9.47 6.06
CA LYS A 167 -38.62 -9.12 6.37
C LYS A 167 -39.13 -7.88 5.62
N SER A 168 -38.22 -7.05 5.14
CA SER A 168 -38.54 -5.81 4.43
C SER A 168 -38.57 -5.99 2.91
N LEU A 169 -38.15 -7.16 2.40
CA LEU A 169 -38.20 -7.50 0.97
C LEU A 169 -39.60 -8.01 0.57
N PRO A 170 -39.96 -7.94 -0.71
CA PRO A 170 -41.17 -8.59 -1.22
C PRO A 170 -41.15 -10.10 -0.96
N GLU A 171 -42.30 -10.68 -0.60
CA GLU A 171 -42.44 -12.10 -0.21
C GLU A 171 -41.89 -13.07 -1.26
N SER A 172 -42.14 -12.79 -2.55
CA SER A 172 -41.62 -13.59 -3.67
C SER A 172 -40.10 -13.55 -3.81
N LEU A 173 -39.45 -12.45 -3.40
CA LEU A 173 -37.99 -12.32 -3.39
C LEU A 173 -37.42 -12.98 -2.13
N GLN A 174 -38.11 -12.84 -1.00
CA GLN A 174 -37.71 -13.41 0.28
C GLN A 174 -37.54 -14.94 0.20
N GLU A 175 -38.52 -15.65 -0.37
CA GLU A 175 -38.47 -17.10 -0.53
C GLU A 175 -37.26 -17.56 -1.36
N GLN A 176 -37.06 -16.94 -2.53
CA GLN A 176 -35.95 -17.23 -3.43
C GLN A 176 -34.56 -16.93 -2.83
N VAL A 177 -34.48 -15.93 -1.95
CA VAL A 177 -33.24 -15.56 -1.26
C VAL A 177 -32.92 -16.55 -0.16
N ILE A 178 -33.92 -17.01 0.61
CA ILE A 178 -33.73 -18.02 1.66
C ILE A 178 -33.24 -19.34 1.06
N GLU A 179 -33.83 -19.79 -0.05
CA GLU A 179 -33.39 -20.99 -0.76
C GLU A 179 -31.92 -20.88 -1.22
N ARG A 180 -31.55 -19.72 -1.78
CA ARG A 180 -30.18 -19.45 -2.21
C ARG A 180 -29.19 -19.35 -1.07
N LEU A 181 -29.58 -18.75 0.05
CA LEU A 181 -28.74 -18.70 1.26
C LEU A 181 -28.44 -20.11 1.78
N ALA A 182 -29.43 -21.01 1.75
CA ALA A 182 -29.27 -22.40 2.18
C ALA A 182 -28.35 -23.22 1.26
N THR A 183 -28.25 -22.84 0.00
CA THR A 183 -27.46 -23.53 -1.04
C THR A 183 -26.21 -22.76 -1.47
N LEU A 184 -25.89 -21.65 -0.80
CA LEU A 184 -24.82 -20.75 -1.22
C LEU A 184 -23.46 -21.43 -1.06
N ALA A 185 -22.82 -21.75 -2.18
CA ALA A 185 -21.45 -22.24 -2.21
C ALA A 185 -20.44 -21.10 -2.04
N SER A 186 -19.19 -21.44 -1.77
CA SER A 186 -18.09 -20.48 -1.71
C SER A 186 -18.03 -19.64 -2.99
N THR A 187 -18.19 -18.33 -2.86
CA THR A 187 -18.16 -17.39 -3.99
C THR A 187 -16.74 -16.86 -4.16
N PRO A 188 -16.15 -16.87 -5.39
CA PRO A 188 -14.83 -16.30 -5.63
C PRO A 188 -14.75 -14.83 -5.24
N ILE A 189 -13.63 -14.42 -4.66
CA ILE A 189 -13.45 -13.07 -4.12
C ILE A 189 -13.66 -11.97 -5.18
N GLU A 190 -13.21 -12.19 -6.42
CA GLU A 190 -13.37 -11.27 -7.55
C GLU A 190 -14.85 -10.96 -7.86
N VAL A 191 -15.73 -11.95 -7.64
CA VAL A 191 -17.19 -11.79 -7.85
C VAL A 191 -17.79 -10.96 -6.71
N VAL A 192 -17.36 -11.20 -5.47
CA VAL A 192 -17.79 -10.43 -4.29
C VAL A 192 -17.39 -8.96 -4.46
N GLU A 193 -16.17 -8.70 -4.95
CA GLU A 193 -15.67 -7.37 -5.25
C GLU A 193 -16.52 -6.67 -6.32
N THR A 194 -16.73 -7.34 -7.45
CA THR A 194 -17.52 -6.80 -8.57
C THR A 194 -18.93 -6.40 -8.11
N VAL A 195 -19.58 -7.28 -7.35
CA VAL A 195 -20.91 -7.02 -6.79
C VAL A 195 -20.87 -5.83 -5.82
N GLY A 196 -19.89 -5.81 -4.90
CA GLY A 196 -19.72 -4.72 -3.95
C GLY A 196 -19.55 -3.36 -4.64
N GLU A 197 -18.72 -3.29 -5.69
CA GLU A 197 -18.50 -2.05 -6.44
C GLU A 197 -19.75 -1.56 -7.16
N VAL A 198 -20.48 -2.46 -7.83
CA VAL A 198 -21.71 -2.11 -8.55
C VAL A 198 -22.75 -1.56 -7.58
N LEU A 199 -22.93 -2.22 -6.43
CA LEU A 199 -23.88 -1.80 -5.41
C LEU A 199 -23.44 -0.50 -4.71
N SER A 200 -22.15 -0.34 -4.40
CA SER A 200 -21.62 0.89 -3.79
C SER A 200 -21.81 2.11 -4.69
N LYS A 201 -21.64 1.97 -6.02
CA LYS A 201 -21.95 3.04 -6.99
C LYS A 201 -23.43 3.47 -6.95
N LYS A 202 -24.36 2.56 -6.64
CA LYS A 202 -25.80 2.88 -6.51
C LYS A 202 -26.10 3.67 -5.24
N ILE A 203 -25.33 3.48 -4.16
CA ILE A 203 -25.42 4.30 -2.94
C ILE A 203 -25.15 5.77 -3.29
N GLY A 204 -24.01 6.05 -3.94
CA GLY A 204 -23.60 7.42 -4.30
C GLY A 204 -24.63 8.15 -5.16
N ARG A 205 -25.22 7.47 -6.16
CA ARG A 205 -26.22 8.08 -7.06
C ARG A 205 -27.53 8.45 -6.37
N LYS A 206 -27.98 7.70 -5.36
CA LYS A 206 -29.20 8.02 -4.60
C LYS A 206 -28.99 9.19 -3.63
N VAL A 207 -27.82 9.30 -3.01
CA VAL A 207 -27.45 10.42 -2.12
C VAL A 207 -27.40 11.75 -2.88
N THR A 208 -26.82 11.78 -4.08
CA THR A 208 -26.78 13.01 -4.91
C THR A 208 -28.18 13.48 -5.34
N LYS A 209 -29.14 12.57 -5.53
CA LYS A 209 -30.52 12.90 -5.90
C LYS A 209 -31.30 13.53 -4.74
N ALA A 210 -31.01 13.14 -3.50
CA ALA A 210 -31.58 13.74 -2.29
C ALA A 210 -30.99 15.13 -1.98
N LEU A 211 -29.68 15.31 -2.14
CA LEU A 211 -28.99 16.59 -1.90
C LEU A 211 -29.34 17.68 -2.92
N ASN A 212 -29.59 17.31 -4.18
CA ASN A 212 -29.95 18.27 -5.23
C ASN A 212 -31.42 18.74 -5.21
N GLN A 213 -32.29 18.14 -4.37
CA GLN A 213 -33.69 18.57 -4.23
C GLN A 213 -33.92 19.58 -3.09
N THR A 214 -32.92 19.81 -2.23
CA THR A 214 -32.98 20.86 -1.20
C THR A 214 -32.55 22.22 -1.75
N GLY A 215 -33.47 22.83 -2.50
CA GLY A 215 -33.87 24.22 -2.26
C GLY A 215 -32.82 25.34 -2.37
N GLY A 216 -31.72 25.18 -3.10
CA GLY A 216 -30.72 26.25 -3.30
C GLY A 216 -31.33 27.58 -3.77
N ILE A 217 -32.38 27.52 -4.59
CA ILE A 217 -33.13 28.71 -5.06
C ILE A 217 -33.89 29.38 -3.90
N LYS A 218 -34.53 28.61 -3.00
CA LYS A 218 -35.23 29.17 -1.83
C LYS A 218 -34.25 29.75 -0.82
N ALA A 219 -33.11 29.09 -0.60
CA ALA A 219 -32.04 29.61 0.25
C ALA A 219 -31.44 30.90 -0.32
N ALA A 220 -31.13 30.94 -1.62
CA ALA A 220 -30.62 32.13 -2.29
C ALA A 220 -31.63 33.29 -2.27
N ALA A 221 -32.91 33.01 -2.49
CA ALA A 221 -33.97 34.02 -2.41
C ALA A 221 -34.15 34.57 -0.97
N ALA A 222 -34.02 33.71 0.04
CA ALA A 222 -34.05 34.15 1.44
C ALA A 222 -32.83 35.02 1.80
N THR A 223 -31.64 34.67 1.30
CA THR A 223 -30.43 35.47 1.51
C THR A 223 -30.51 36.81 0.80
N LEU A 224 -30.97 36.86 -0.46
CA LEU A 224 -31.18 38.12 -1.19
C LEU A 224 -32.20 39.03 -0.50
N ASN A 225 -33.34 38.48 -0.07
CA ASN A 225 -34.35 39.25 0.67
C ASN A 225 -33.86 39.75 2.03
N ALA A 226 -32.90 39.07 2.66
CA ALA A 226 -32.28 39.52 3.89
C ALA A 226 -31.21 40.60 3.67
N MET A 227 -30.55 40.60 2.50
CA MET A 227 -29.57 41.61 2.12
C MET A 227 -30.21 42.94 1.70
N ASP A 228 -31.38 42.90 1.04
CA ASP A 228 -32.12 44.11 0.61
C ASP A 228 -32.80 44.87 1.76
N LYS A 229 -32.70 44.39 3.01
CA LYS A 229 -33.35 44.99 4.19
C LYS A 229 -32.40 45.78 5.09
N THR A 230 -31.20 46.10 4.62
CA THR A 230 -30.21 47.00 5.24
C THR A 230 -29.90 48.15 4.30
#